data_AF-A0A5J9TLF5-F1
#
_entry.id   AF-A0A5J9TLF5-F1
#
_cell.length_a   1.000
_cell.length_b   1.000
_cell.length_c   1.000
_cell.angle_alpha   90.00
_cell.angle_beta   90.00
_cell.angle_gamma   90.00
#
_symmetry.space_group_name_H-M   'P 1'
#
loop_
_entity.id
_entity.type
_entity.pdbx_description
1 polymer ?
#
loop_
_entity_poly.entity_id
_entity_poly.type
_entity_poly.pdbx_seq_one_letter_code
_entity_poly.pdbx_strand_id
1 'polypeptide(L)'
;MDGGSVIDFSGAEIRASRQPARCSRHGSFLGEILAQLFPTADDPVVASGTLIKLVYTASCGDGNDGAELRFAKFERRRLDDCMEFLRTEGLIRCKGMQSSNEKVVIKATGGGAYDFADNFQEKLDVYLDRLHEFECIVYGANFLLESIPGSAFTYIDGEMRTIDISPNNLLPYLIVNIGSGVAMLKVATGKRNFELTTGTNIGGAFVFGLAKLLTGCKSYNEFLQLCQKGDNSVLDLVVKDICGELASLK
;
A
#
# COMPACT_ATOMS: atom_id res chain seq x y z
N MET A 1 -4.31 3.83 32.74
CA MET A 1 -3.84 5.03 32.03
C MET A 1 -2.69 4.60 31.15
N ASP A 2 -2.67 5.13 29.92
CA ASP A 2 -1.81 4.80 28.78
C ASP A 2 -2.06 3.49 28.02
N GLY A 3 -3.14 3.49 27.23
CA GLY A 3 -3.36 2.60 26.09
C GLY A 3 -3.49 3.41 24.79
N GLY A 4 -2.55 4.34 24.56
CA GLY A 4 -2.58 5.29 23.45
C GLY A 4 -2.83 4.61 22.11
N SER A 5 -3.82 5.12 21.38
CA SER A 5 -4.13 4.75 20.01
C SER A 5 -2.96 5.12 19.11
N VAL A 6 -2.01 4.20 18.92
CA VAL A 6 -0.96 4.36 17.91
C VAL A 6 -1.60 4.14 16.54
N ILE A 7 -2.19 5.21 16.00
CA ILE A 7 -2.39 5.33 14.56
C ILE A 7 -1.00 5.58 13.99
N ASP A 8 -0.51 4.64 13.20
CA ASP A 8 0.82 4.73 12.62
C ASP A 8 0.76 5.52 11.31
N PHE A 9 1.12 6.80 11.40
CA PHE A 9 1.27 7.75 10.30
C PHE A 9 2.66 7.68 9.62
N SER A 10 3.47 6.64 9.87
CA SER A 10 4.80 6.50 9.25
C SER A 10 4.78 6.40 7.71
N GLY A 11 3.59 6.26 7.11
CA GLY A 11 3.37 6.37 5.68
C GLY A 11 3.35 7.83 5.24
N ALA A 12 4.54 8.40 5.05
CA ALA A 12 4.87 9.55 4.20
C ALA A 12 3.74 10.56 3.89
N GLU A 13 3.88 11.77 4.44
CA GLU A 13 3.27 12.96 3.87
C GLU A 13 3.85 13.16 2.45
N ILE A 14 3.02 13.08 1.41
CA ILE A 14 3.44 13.33 0.04
C ILE A 14 2.76 14.62 -0.44
N ARG A 15 3.55 15.70 -0.53
CA ARG A 15 3.11 16.97 -1.11
C ARG A 15 3.40 16.98 -2.61
N ALA A 16 2.35 16.91 -3.44
CA ALA A 16 2.48 17.16 -4.86
C ALA A 16 2.38 18.67 -5.14
N SER A 17 3.51 19.34 -5.44
CA SER A 17 3.47 20.72 -5.94
C SER A 17 3.09 20.72 -7.43
N ARG A 18 2.13 21.56 -7.84
CA ARG A 18 1.94 21.90 -9.26
C ARG A 18 3.06 22.84 -9.68
N GLN A 19 4.25 22.33 -9.97
CA GLN A 19 5.14 23.10 -10.84
C GLN A 19 4.62 22.98 -12.28
N PRO A 20 4.48 24.10 -13.03
CA PRO A 20 4.05 24.06 -14.42
C PRO A 20 5.22 23.55 -15.27
N ALA A 21 5.43 22.23 -15.29
CA ALA A 21 6.21 21.63 -16.35
C ALA A 21 5.41 21.84 -17.65
N ARG A 22 5.95 22.68 -18.54
CA ARG A 22 5.46 22.83 -19.92
C ARG A 22 5.45 21.45 -20.58
N CYS A 23 4.33 20.76 -20.53
CA CYS A 23 4.09 19.58 -21.35
C CYS A 23 2.80 19.76 -22.14
N SER A 24 2.92 19.43 -23.42
CA SER A 24 2.01 19.68 -24.52
C SER A 24 0.60 19.11 -24.32
N ARG A 25 -0.36 19.69 -25.07
CA ARG A 25 -1.81 19.40 -25.17
C ARG A 25 -2.14 17.94 -25.53
N HIS A 26 -1.84 16.99 -24.67
CA HIS A 26 -2.51 15.69 -24.61
C HIS A 26 -3.03 15.55 -23.18
N GLY A 27 -4.33 15.23 -23.03
CA GLY A 27 -4.98 15.10 -21.72
C GLY A 27 -4.08 14.35 -20.75
N SER A 28 -3.74 14.99 -19.62
CA SER A 28 -2.74 14.47 -18.70
C SER A 28 -3.23 13.12 -18.16
N PHE A 29 -2.51 12.05 -18.47
CA PHE A 29 -2.68 10.69 -17.95
C PHE A 29 -2.86 10.66 -16.41
N LEU A 30 -2.24 11.60 -15.71
CA LEU A 30 -2.45 11.92 -14.29
C LEU A 30 -3.92 12.19 -13.93
N GLY A 31 -4.63 12.96 -14.74
CA GLY A 31 -6.04 13.27 -14.55
C GLY A 31 -6.95 12.06 -14.77
N GLU A 32 -6.57 11.10 -15.62
CA GLU A 32 -7.31 9.87 -15.82
C GLU A 32 -7.07 8.85 -14.69
N ILE A 33 -5.83 8.72 -14.20
CA ILE A 33 -5.52 7.85 -13.05
C ILE A 33 -6.10 8.42 -11.77
N LEU A 34 -5.94 9.72 -11.53
CA LEU A 34 -6.58 10.39 -10.40
C LEU A 34 -8.10 10.37 -10.56
N ALA A 35 -8.70 10.57 -11.74
CA ALA A 35 -10.15 10.40 -11.88
C ALA A 35 -10.61 8.93 -11.72
N GLN A 36 -9.77 7.94 -12.08
CA GLN A 36 -10.07 6.51 -11.91
C GLN A 36 -9.84 6.01 -10.48
N LEU A 37 -8.94 6.60 -9.70
CA LEU A 37 -8.67 6.23 -8.31
C LEU A 37 -9.38 7.17 -7.29
N PHE A 38 -9.58 8.44 -7.65
CA PHE A 38 -10.10 9.57 -6.85
C PHE A 38 -11.02 10.46 -7.74
N PRO A 39 -12.22 9.97 -8.14
CA PRO A 39 -13.10 10.64 -9.09
C PRO A 39 -13.59 11.99 -8.56
N THR A 40 -13.58 12.16 -7.24
CA THR A 40 -13.68 13.45 -6.56
C THR A 40 -12.52 13.59 -5.56
N ALA A 41 -12.16 14.84 -5.25
CA ALA A 41 -11.02 15.17 -4.39
C ALA A 41 -11.16 14.73 -2.92
N ASP A 42 -12.20 13.95 -2.58
CA ASP A 42 -12.59 13.59 -1.22
C ASP A 42 -12.77 12.07 -1.00
N ASP A 43 -12.62 11.22 -2.03
CA ASP A 43 -12.97 9.79 -1.92
C ASP A 43 -11.78 8.95 -1.38
N PRO A 44 -11.89 8.33 -0.18
CA PRO A 44 -10.84 7.45 0.32
C PRO A 44 -10.79 6.14 -0.47
N VAL A 45 -9.59 5.57 -0.61
CA VAL A 45 -9.36 4.23 -1.16
C VAL A 45 -8.95 3.28 -0.04
N VAL A 46 -9.67 2.16 0.09
CA VAL A 46 -9.41 1.11 1.09
C VAL A 46 -8.76 -0.10 0.43
N ALA A 47 -7.47 -0.34 0.67
CA ALA A 47 -6.80 -1.57 0.25
C ALA A 47 -6.69 -2.54 1.42
N SER A 48 -7.25 -3.76 1.29
CA SER A 48 -7.39 -4.67 2.43
C SER A 48 -6.86 -6.08 2.21
N GLY A 49 -6.12 -6.57 3.22
CA GLY A 49 -5.61 -7.94 3.38
C GLY A 49 -5.43 -8.26 4.87
N THR A 50 -4.23 -8.66 5.32
CA THR A 50 -3.90 -8.71 6.77
C THR A 50 -3.94 -7.32 7.43
N LEU A 51 -3.65 -6.29 6.65
CA LEU A 51 -3.72 -4.88 7.06
C LEU A 51 -4.72 -4.16 6.16
N ILE A 52 -5.48 -3.24 6.76
CA ILE A 52 -6.29 -2.22 6.09
C ILE A 52 -5.39 -1.02 5.85
N LYS A 53 -5.27 -0.57 4.60
CA LYS A 53 -4.56 0.66 4.24
C LYS A 53 -5.55 1.62 3.63
N LEU A 54 -5.53 2.86 4.13
CA LEU A 54 -6.31 3.97 3.62
C LEU A 54 -5.39 4.91 2.89
N VAL A 55 -5.82 5.35 1.72
CA VAL A 55 -5.26 6.49 0.99
C VAL A 55 -6.36 7.52 0.85
N TYR A 56 -6.13 8.74 1.31
CA TYR A 56 -7.12 9.81 1.27
C TYR A 56 -6.44 11.16 1.06
N THR A 57 -7.21 12.12 0.60
CA THR A 57 -6.76 13.50 0.39
C THR A 57 -7.24 14.39 1.52
N ALA A 58 -6.39 15.31 1.96
CA ALA A 58 -6.83 16.40 2.81
C ALA A 58 -7.00 17.67 1.96
N SER A 59 -8.11 18.39 2.18
CA SER A 59 -8.35 19.67 1.51
C SER A 59 -7.31 20.70 1.96
N CYS A 60 -6.39 21.06 1.08
CA CYS A 60 -5.60 22.28 1.21
C CYS A 60 -6.46 23.44 0.68
N GLY A 61 -6.61 24.50 1.47
CA GLY A 61 -7.54 25.61 1.23
C GLY A 61 -7.35 26.36 -0.10
N ASP A 62 -8.37 27.14 -0.45
CA ASP A 62 -8.44 28.16 -1.51
C ASP A 62 -7.93 27.77 -2.91
N GLY A 63 -8.29 26.57 -3.38
CA GLY A 63 -8.47 26.26 -4.83
C GLY A 63 -7.23 26.37 -5.74
N ASN A 64 -6.07 26.74 -5.21
CA ASN A 64 -4.86 27.05 -5.99
C ASN A 64 -3.63 26.26 -5.51
N ASP A 65 -3.67 25.69 -4.30
CA ASP A 65 -2.65 24.80 -3.75
C ASP A 65 -3.05 23.32 -3.97
N GLY A 66 -2.07 22.48 -4.27
CA GLY A 66 -2.27 21.07 -4.64
C GLY A 66 -3.00 20.23 -3.57
N ALA A 67 -3.33 18.97 -3.92
CA ALA A 67 -3.91 18.03 -2.96
C ALA A 67 -2.80 17.35 -2.12
N GLU A 68 -3.02 17.27 -0.81
CA GLU A 68 -2.16 16.51 0.10
C GLU A 68 -2.64 15.05 0.15
N LEU A 69 -1.78 14.11 -0.22
CA LEU A 69 -2.08 12.68 -0.12
C LEU A 69 -1.63 12.15 1.26
N ARG A 70 -2.56 11.54 1.99
CA ARG A 70 -2.34 10.98 3.32
C ARG A 70 -2.58 9.48 3.33
N PHE A 71 -1.88 8.82 4.25
CA PHE A 71 -1.95 7.38 4.44
C PHE A 71 -2.28 7.04 5.88
N ALA A 72 -3.15 6.06 6.08
CA ALA A 72 -3.38 5.46 7.38
C ALA A 72 -3.39 3.93 7.24
N LYS A 73 -3.02 3.22 8.31
CA LYS A 73 -3.07 1.76 8.33
C LYS A 73 -3.63 1.23 9.64
N PHE A 74 -4.40 0.16 9.53
CA PHE A 74 -5.01 -0.55 10.65
C PHE A 74 -4.78 -2.04 10.49
N GLU A 75 -4.63 -2.76 11.61
CA GLU A 75 -4.71 -4.21 11.58
C GLU A 75 -6.14 -4.63 11.21
N ARG A 76 -6.30 -5.72 10.45
CA ARG A 76 -7.62 -6.24 10.07
C ARG A 76 -8.60 -6.41 11.23
N ARG A 77 -8.12 -6.83 12.41
CA ARG A 77 -8.93 -6.99 13.63
C ARG A 77 -9.43 -5.66 14.23
N ARG A 78 -8.88 -4.53 13.81
CA ARG A 78 -9.23 -3.17 14.24
C ARG A 78 -10.08 -2.45 13.19
N LEU A 79 -10.96 -3.19 12.51
CA LEU A 79 -11.86 -2.64 11.50
C LEU A 79 -12.75 -1.53 12.07
N ASP A 80 -13.25 -1.68 13.30
CA ASP A 80 -14.08 -0.67 13.95
C ASP A 80 -13.33 0.65 14.17
N ASP A 81 -12.05 0.59 14.56
CA ASP A 81 -11.20 1.78 14.71
C ASP A 81 -10.97 2.47 13.36
N CYS A 82 -10.84 1.70 12.28
CA CYS A 82 -10.74 2.24 10.91
C CYS A 82 -12.04 2.97 10.52
N MET A 83 -13.21 2.41 10.85
CA MET A 83 -14.50 3.04 10.56
C MET A 83 -14.68 4.33 11.36
N GLU A 84 -14.27 4.34 12.63
CA GLU A 84 -14.32 5.53 13.46
C GLU A 84 -13.36 6.62 12.98
N PHE A 85 -12.18 6.24 12.49
CA PHE A 85 -11.25 7.16 11.85
C PHE A 85 -11.88 7.83 10.62
N LEU A 86 -12.55 7.07 9.73
CA LEU A 86 -13.23 7.62 8.56
C LEU A 86 -14.30 8.66 8.96
N ARG A 87 -15.05 8.41 10.04
CA ARG A 87 -16.04 9.38 10.58
C ARG A 87 -15.36 10.64 11.11
N THR A 88 -14.33 10.45 11.93
CA THR A 88 -13.65 11.54 12.65
C THR A 88 -12.94 12.50 11.69
N GLU A 89 -12.32 11.97 10.64
CA GLU A 89 -11.65 12.77 9.60
C GLU A 89 -12.64 13.35 8.57
N GLY A 90 -13.95 13.13 8.73
CA GLY A 90 -14.96 13.65 7.81
C GLY A 90 -14.90 13.04 6.40
N LEU A 91 -14.21 11.92 6.24
CA LEU A 91 -14.04 11.20 4.96
C LEU A 91 -15.32 10.48 4.51
N ILE A 92 -16.32 10.42 5.39
CA ILE A 92 -17.66 9.94 5.09
C ILE A 92 -18.68 10.93 5.65
N ARG A 93 -19.65 11.30 4.82
CA ARG A 93 -20.73 12.22 5.23
C ARG A 93 -21.70 11.48 6.15
N CYS A 94 -21.81 11.95 7.40
CA CYS A 94 -22.85 11.47 8.31
C CYS A 94 -24.22 12.05 7.91
N LYS A 95 -25.29 11.24 7.99
CA LYS A 95 -26.69 11.56 7.59
C LYS A 95 -27.35 12.80 8.25
N GLY A 96 -26.63 13.60 9.03
CA GLY A 96 -27.17 14.73 9.79
C GLY A 96 -27.03 16.12 9.14
N MET A 97 -26.30 16.26 8.02
CA MET A 97 -25.82 17.59 7.58
C MET A 97 -26.03 17.92 6.08
N GLN A 98 -27.11 17.48 5.42
CA GLN A 98 -27.77 18.12 4.23
C GLN A 98 -28.58 17.08 3.41
N SER A 99 -29.50 17.63 2.60
CA SER A 99 -30.67 17.00 1.97
C SER A 99 -30.46 16.32 0.61
N SER A 100 -29.30 15.70 0.32
CA SER A 100 -29.12 14.92 -0.92
C SER A 100 -29.13 13.43 -0.64
N ASN A 101 -30.01 12.71 -1.34
CA ASN A 101 -30.22 11.26 -1.28
C ASN A 101 -29.07 10.47 -1.94
N GLU A 102 -27.86 11.04 -1.99
CA GLU A 102 -26.73 10.46 -2.71
C GLU A 102 -26.01 9.45 -1.82
N LYS A 103 -25.97 8.20 -2.30
CA LYS A 103 -25.28 7.11 -1.60
C LYS A 103 -23.79 7.40 -1.57
N VAL A 104 -23.19 7.36 -0.38
CA VAL A 104 -21.74 7.47 -0.22
C VAL A 104 -21.11 6.16 -0.72
N VAL A 105 -20.17 6.27 -1.64
CA VAL A 105 -19.44 5.14 -2.24
C VAL A 105 -17.95 5.32 -1.98
N ILE A 106 -17.32 4.33 -1.37
CA ILE A 106 -15.87 4.29 -1.15
C ILE A 106 -15.24 3.29 -2.10
N LYS A 107 -14.12 3.66 -2.73
CA LYS A 107 -13.36 2.74 -3.56
C LYS A 107 -12.57 1.78 -2.67
N ALA A 108 -12.63 0.49 -2.96
CA ALA A 108 -11.95 -0.53 -2.19
C ALA A 108 -11.32 -1.60 -3.08
N THR A 109 -10.18 -2.12 -2.67
CA THR A 109 -9.46 -3.17 -3.38
C THR A 109 -8.87 -4.21 -2.42
N GLY A 110 -8.39 -5.33 -2.98
CA GLY A 110 -7.94 -6.49 -2.23
C GLY A 110 -9.08 -7.30 -1.62
N GLY A 111 -8.73 -8.40 -0.95
CA GLY A 111 -9.70 -9.35 -0.40
C GLY A 111 -10.72 -8.72 0.55
N GLY A 112 -10.32 -7.74 1.37
CA GLY A 112 -11.25 -7.12 2.31
C GLY A 112 -12.27 -6.16 1.68
N ALA A 113 -12.14 -5.80 0.40
CA ALA A 113 -13.21 -5.12 -0.31
C ALA A 113 -14.46 -6.00 -0.44
N TYR A 114 -14.30 -7.33 -0.40
CA TYR A 114 -15.39 -8.30 -0.31
C TYR A 114 -15.78 -8.53 1.14
N ASP A 115 -14.80 -8.85 1.99
CA ASP A 115 -15.07 -9.30 3.36
C ASP A 115 -15.74 -8.22 4.23
N PHE A 116 -15.49 -6.94 3.96
CA PHE A 116 -15.99 -5.83 4.79
C PHE A 116 -17.19 -5.11 4.17
N ALA A 117 -17.66 -5.53 2.99
CA ALA A 117 -18.75 -4.84 2.28
C ALA A 117 -19.99 -4.68 3.17
N ASP A 118 -20.42 -5.77 3.83
CA ASP A 118 -21.57 -5.75 4.73
C ASP A 118 -21.30 -4.90 5.97
N ASN A 119 -20.08 -4.93 6.53
CA ASN A 119 -19.76 -4.09 7.68
C ASN A 119 -19.85 -2.60 7.34
N PHE A 120 -19.33 -2.17 6.19
CA PHE A 120 -19.41 -0.77 5.74
C PHE A 120 -20.87 -0.37 5.47
N GLN A 121 -21.64 -1.26 4.85
CA GLN A 121 -23.05 -1.00 4.57
C GLN A 121 -23.88 -0.88 5.86
N GLU A 122 -23.72 -1.81 6.81
CA GLU A 122 -24.52 -1.85 8.03
C GLU A 122 -24.13 -0.76 9.04
N LYS A 123 -22.82 -0.49 9.20
CA LYS A 123 -22.32 0.41 10.24
C LYS A 123 -22.13 1.85 9.78
N LEU A 124 -21.94 2.07 8.48
CA LEU A 124 -21.67 3.40 7.91
C LEU A 124 -22.68 3.84 6.85
N ASP A 125 -23.54 2.93 6.36
CA ASP A 125 -24.38 3.16 5.18
C ASP A 125 -23.57 3.60 3.95
N VAL A 126 -22.39 2.96 3.80
CA VAL A 126 -21.44 3.22 2.71
C VAL A 126 -21.31 1.96 1.86
N TYR A 127 -21.39 2.13 0.55
CA TYR A 127 -21.13 1.06 -0.40
C TYR A 127 -19.65 1.02 -0.80
N LEU A 128 -19.08 -0.17 -0.90
CA LEU A 128 -17.74 -0.35 -1.44
C LEU A 128 -17.78 -0.60 -2.95
N ASP A 129 -17.21 0.32 -3.73
CA ASP A 129 -16.92 0.13 -5.15
C ASP A 129 -15.61 -0.65 -5.31
N ARG A 130 -15.71 -1.84 -5.89
CA ARG A 130 -14.62 -2.82 -5.88
C ARG A 130 -13.72 -2.63 -7.09
N LEU A 131 -12.46 -2.36 -6.82
CA LEU A 131 -11.40 -2.26 -7.82
C LEU A 131 -10.53 -3.51 -7.83
N HIS A 132 -9.98 -3.85 -9.00
CA HIS A 132 -9.10 -5.01 -9.16
C HIS A 132 -7.73 -4.77 -8.50
N GLU A 133 -7.29 -5.70 -7.64
CA GLU A 133 -6.12 -5.52 -6.77
C GLU A 133 -4.82 -5.27 -7.55
N PHE A 134 -4.53 -6.07 -8.56
CA PHE A 134 -3.30 -5.91 -9.33
C PHE A 134 -3.30 -4.64 -10.20
N GLU A 135 -4.48 -4.16 -10.61
CA GLU A 135 -4.58 -2.89 -11.33
C GLU A 135 -4.23 -1.73 -10.39
N CYS A 136 -4.80 -1.70 -9.19
CA CYS A 136 -4.50 -0.70 -8.18
C CYS A 136 -3.01 -0.69 -7.79
N ILE A 137 -2.38 -1.87 -7.67
CA ILE A 137 -0.94 -1.99 -7.37
C ILE A 137 -0.11 -1.36 -8.48
N VAL A 138 -0.34 -1.75 -9.74
CA VAL A 138 0.44 -1.25 -10.89
C VAL A 138 0.21 0.25 -11.09
N TYR A 139 -1.03 0.72 -11.00
CA TYR A 139 -1.35 2.14 -11.18
C TYR A 139 -0.82 3.00 -10.04
N GLY A 140 -0.93 2.54 -8.79
CA GLY A 140 -0.35 3.23 -7.64
C GLY A 140 1.17 3.30 -7.71
N ALA A 141 1.84 2.21 -8.11
CA ALA A 141 3.29 2.19 -8.29
C ALA A 141 3.73 3.17 -9.38
N ASN A 142 3.12 3.13 -10.58
CA ASN A 142 3.43 4.07 -11.65
C ASN A 142 3.21 5.52 -11.22
N PHE A 143 2.10 5.81 -10.53
CA PHE A 143 1.84 7.16 -10.02
C PHE A 143 2.97 7.65 -9.11
N LEU A 144 3.39 6.84 -8.14
CA LEU A 144 4.47 7.21 -7.21
C LEU A 144 5.80 7.40 -7.95
N LEU A 145 6.16 6.49 -8.86
CA LEU A 145 7.42 6.54 -9.59
C LEU A 145 7.49 7.70 -10.59
N GLU A 146 6.37 8.07 -11.23
CA GLU A 146 6.32 9.14 -12.23
C GLU A 146 6.13 10.53 -11.60
N SER A 147 5.44 10.61 -10.46
CA SER A 147 4.93 11.89 -9.94
C SER A 147 5.61 12.35 -8.66
N ILE A 148 6.22 11.43 -7.91
CA ILE A 148 6.76 11.71 -6.59
C ILE A 148 8.28 11.48 -6.60
N PRO A 149 9.07 12.56 -6.72
CA PRO A 149 10.52 12.47 -6.66
C PRO A 149 10.99 11.77 -5.39
N GLY A 150 11.91 10.82 -5.55
CA GLY A 150 12.48 10.06 -4.45
C GLY A 150 11.58 8.99 -3.83
N SER A 151 10.50 8.60 -4.51
CA SER A 151 9.65 7.47 -4.13
C SER A 151 10.33 6.09 -4.26
N ALA A 152 11.46 6.00 -4.96
CA ALA A 152 12.26 4.79 -5.12
C ALA A 152 13.66 4.92 -4.52
N PHE A 153 14.20 3.82 -3.99
CA PHE A 153 15.56 3.75 -3.45
C PHE A 153 16.14 2.33 -3.57
N THR A 154 17.47 2.22 -3.58
CA THR A 154 18.19 0.97 -3.30
C THR A 154 18.74 0.96 -1.88
N TYR A 155 18.91 -0.23 -1.31
CA TYR A 155 19.61 -0.45 -0.04
C TYR A 155 20.64 -1.56 -0.22
N ILE A 156 21.92 -1.19 -0.21
CA ILE A 156 23.05 -2.11 -0.45
C ILE A 156 24.14 -1.79 0.58
N ASP A 157 24.68 -2.83 1.22
CA ASP A 157 25.78 -2.71 2.21
C ASP A 157 25.53 -1.68 3.33
N GLY A 158 24.27 -1.59 3.78
CA GLY A 158 23.88 -0.66 4.84
C GLY A 158 23.53 0.76 4.35
N GLU A 159 23.74 1.05 3.07
CA GLU A 159 23.53 2.38 2.49
C GLU A 159 22.22 2.47 1.70
N MET A 160 21.40 3.46 2.03
CA MET A 160 20.21 3.83 1.27
C MET A 160 20.55 4.88 0.22
N ARG A 161 20.14 4.66 -1.03
CA ARG A 161 20.31 5.62 -2.13
C ARG A 161 19.02 5.80 -2.89
N THR A 162 18.47 7.01 -2.86
CA THR A 162 17.30 7.39 -3.66
C THR A 162 17.61 7.29 -5.14
N ILE A 163 16.65 6.78 -5.93
CA ILE A 163 16.74 6.64 -7.38
C ILE A 163 15.70 7.57 -8.00
N ASP A 164 16.13 8.44 -8.88
CA ASP A 164 15.23 9.20 -9.74
C ASP A 164 15.06 8.44 -11.06
N ILE A 165 13.86 7.88 -11.26
CA ILE A 165 13.57 7.08 -12.45
C ILE A 165 12.95 7.99 -13.49
N SER A 166 13.70 8.27 -14.56
CA SER A 166 13.15 9.02 -15.70
C SER A 166 11.90 8.31 -16.24
N PRO A 167 10.79 9.02 -16.51
CA PRO A 167 9.58 8.43 -17.09
C PRO A 167 9.84 7.69 -18.41
N ASN A 168 10.86 8.10 -19.16
CA ASN A 168 11.25 7.46 -20.42
C ASN A 168 12.00 6.13 -20.22
N ASN A 169 12.42 5.81 -19.00
CA ASN A 169 13.22 4.64 -18.67
C ASN A 169 12.61 3.79 -17.54
N LEU A 170 11.32 4.00 -17.22
CA LEU A 170 10.63 3.26 -16.17
C LEU A 170 10.34 1.81 -16.59
N LEU A 171 9.95 1.59 -17.84
CA LEU A 171 9.46 0.30 -18.34
C LEU A 171 10.53 -0.43 -19.17
N PRO A 172 10.53 -1.78 -19.17
CA PRO A 172 9.70 -2.67 -18.36
C PRO A 172 10.26 -2.87 -16.95
N TYR A 173 9.42 -3.26 -16.00
CA TYR A 173 9.86 -3.63 -14.64
C TYR A 173 9.01 -4.76 -14.04
N LEU A 174 9.50 -5.35 -12.96
CA LEU A 174 8.81 -6.39 -12.19
C LEU A 174 8.40 -5.83 -10.83
N ILE A 175 7.12 -5.89 -10.49
CA ILE A 175 6.62 -5.65 -9.13
C ILE A 175 6.63 -6.99 -8.39
N VAL A 176 7.36 -7.06 -7.29
CA VAL A 176 7.25 -8.15 -6.33
C VAL A 176 6.46 -7.64 -5.12
N ASN A 177 5.15 -7.84 -5.13
CA ASN A 177 4.27 -7.39 -4.05
C ASN A 177 4.23 -8.44 -2.93
N ILE A 178 4.88 -8.12 -1.80
CA ILE A 178 4.98 -9.00 -0.62
C ILE A 178 3.92 -8.57 0.41
N GLY A 179 2.85 -9.35 0.49
CA GLY A 179 1.79 -9.22 1.49
C GLY A 179 1.66 -10.50 2.32
N SER A 180 0.42 -10.97 2.53
CA SER A 180 0.17 -12.26 3.17
C SER A 180 0.80 -13.42 2.37
N GLY A 181 0.61 -13.40 1.04
CA GLY A 181 1.40 -14.13 0.06
C GLY A 181 2.31 -13.19 -0.75
N VAL A 182 2.84 -13.66 -1.87
CA VAL A 182 3.66 -12.87 -2.78
C VAL A 182 3.11 -12.98 -4.20
N ALA A 183 2.95 -11.83 -4.87
CA ALA A 183 2.59 -11.75 -6.28
C ALA A 183 3.71 -11.07 -7.08
N MET A 184 4.07 -11.65 -8.23
CA MET A 184 5.08 -11.11 -9.13
C MET A 184 4.40 -10.66 -10.44
N LEU A 185 4.33 -9.36 -10.65
CA LEU A 185 3.67 -8.73 -11.80
C LEU A 185 4.73 -8.15 -12.73
N LYS A 186 4.76 -8.62 -13.98
CA LYS A 186 5.59 -8.01 -15.02
C LYS A 186 4.80 -6.87 -15.66
N VAL A 187 5.37 -5.68 -15.63
CA VAL A 187 4.80 -4.46 -16.22
C VAL A 187 5.56 -4.16 -17.51
N ALA A 188 4.86 -4.26 -18.64
CA ALA A 188 5.44 -4.13 -19.96
C ALA A 188 5.21 -2.73 -20.56
N THR A 189 5.89 -2.43 -21.67
CA THR A 189 5.69 -1.20 -22.42
C THR A 189 4.26 -1.12 -22.98
N GLY A 190 3.56 -0.02 -22.72
CA GLY A 190 2.19 0.22 -23.15
C GLY A 190 1.23 0.42 -21.98
N LYS A 191 0.23 1.30 -22.17
CA LYS A 191 -0.76 1.59 -21.12
C LYS A 191 -1.53 0.32 -20.75
N ARG A 192 -1.66 0.05 -19.44
CA ARG A 192 -2.43 -1.06 -18.87
C ARG A 192 -1.91 -2.47 -19.20
N ASN A 193 -0.65 -2.60 -19.62
CA ASN A 193 -0.10 -3.89 -19.99
C ASN A 193 0.72 -4.48 -18.83
N PHE A 194 0.05 -5.24 -17.96
CA PHE A 194 0.71 -6.04 -16.92
C PHE A 194 0.24 -7.49 -16.98
N GLU A 195 1.10 -8.41 -16.59
CA GLU A 195 0.79 -9.82 -16.47
C GLU A 195 1.20 -10.32 -15.08
N LEU A 196 0.33 -11.10 -14.43
CA LEU A 196 0.73 -11.90 -13.27
C LEU A 196 1.64 -13.02 -13.76
N THR A 197 2.95 -12.87 -13.56
CA THR A 197 3.93 -13.87 -13.99
C THR A 197 3.83 -15.12 -13.12
N THR A 198 3.83 -14.93 -11.79
CA THR A 198 3.72 -16.02 -10.82
C THR A 198 3.45 -15.46 -9.42
N GLY A 199 3.27 -16.35 -8.45
CA GLY A 199 3.17 -16.00 -7.04
C GLY A 199 3.60 -17.16 -6.14
N THR A 200 3.74 -16.88 -4.85
CA THR A 200 3.96 -17.91 -3.84
C THR A 200 3.13 -17.62 -2.59
N ASN A 201 2.67 -18.68 -1.94
CA ASN A 201 1.99 -18.58 -0.64
C ASN A 201 2.99 -18.43 0.52
N ILE A 202 4.29 -18.54 0.25
CA ILE A 202 5.36 -18.27 1.22
C ILE A 202 5.61 -16.75 1.25
N GLY A 203 4.67 -16.03 1.87
CA GLY A 203 4.75 -14.59 2.10
C GLY A 203 4.82 -14.23 3.59
N GLY A 204 4.46 -12.99 3.91
CA GLY A 204 4.53 -12.47 5.27
C GLY A 204 3.62 -13.22 6.25
N ALA A 205 2.45 -13.70 5.82
CA ALA A 205 1.54 -14.44 6.71
C ALA A 205 2.06 -15.84 7.04
N PHE A 206 2.71 -16.51 6.07
CA PHE A 206 3.36 -17.79 6.30
C PHE A 206 4.52 -17.65 7.29
N VAL A 207 5.45 -16.72 7.01
CA VAL A 207 6.63 -16.48 7.87
C VAL A 207 6.20 -16.07 9.27
N PHE A 208 5.29 -15.09 9.38
CA PHE A 208 4.84 -14.62 10.69
C PHE A 208 4.05 -15.70 11.44
N GLY A 209 3.16 -16.43 10.76
CA GLY A 209 2.42 -17.54 11.36
C GLY A 209 3.34 -18.63 11.94
N LEU A 210 4.36 -19.02 11.18
CA LEU A 210 5.38 -19.98 11.63
C LEU A 210 6.18 -19.43 12.82
N ALA A 211 6.60 -18.17 12.77
CA ALA A 211 7.30 -17.53 13.88
C ALA A 211 6.45 -17.53 15.16
N LYS A 212 5.15 -17.21 15.08
CA LYS A 212 4.25 -17.28 16.25
C LYS A 212 4.15 -18.69 16.81
N LEU A 213 4.12 -19.71 15.96
CA LEU A 213 4.03 -21.10 16.38
C LEU A 213 5.32 -21.56 17.09
N LEU A 214 6.49 -21.24 16.53
CA LEU A 214 7.78 -21.73 17.01
C LEU A 214 8.34 -20.93 18.20
N THR A 215 8.08 -19.62 18.24
CA THR A 215 8.69 -18.72 19.23
C THR A 215 7.69 -18.20 20.27
N GLY A 216 6.39 -18.33 19.99
CA GLY A 216 5.33 -17.78 20.84
C GLY A 216 5.13 -16.26 20.73
N CYS A 217 5.83 -15.57 19.84
CA CYS A 217 5.73 -14.11 19.67
C CYS A 217 4.28 -13.65 19.40
N LYS A 218 3.92 -12.46 19.88
CA LYS A 218 2.55 -11.95 19.85
C LYS A 218 2.33 -10.90 18.77
N SER A 219 3.37 -10.15 18.42
CA SER A 219 3.31 -9.05 17.45
C SER A 219 4.36 -9.16 16.37
N TYR A 220 4.14 -8.48 15.24
CA TYR A 220 5.12 -8.43 14.16
C TYR A 220 6.42 -7.74 14.59
N ASN A 221 6.34 -6.70 15.43
CA ASN A 221 7.52 -6.00 15.96
C ASN A 221 8.37 -6.91 16.86
N GLU A 222 7.73 -7.69 17.73
CA GLU A 222 8.42 -8.69 18.55
C GLU A 222 9.11 -9.74 17.67
N PHE A 223 8.43 -10.21 16.61
CA PHE A 223 9.03 -11.09 15.61
C PHE A 223 10.30 -10.48 14.99
N LEU A 224 10.26 -9.21 14.54
CA LEU A 224 11.44 -8.53 13.99
C LEU A 224 12.59 -8.42 15.01
N GLN A 225 12.29 -8.12 16.28
CA GLN A 225 13.29 -8.06 17.34
C GLN A 225 13.94 -9.43 17.60
N LEU A 226 13.18 -10.51 17.50
CA LEU A 226 13.72 -11.88 17.60
C LEU A 226 14.62 -12.19 16.41
N CYS A 227 14.22 -11.84 15.18
CA CYS A 227 15.05 -12.01 13.99
C CYS A 227 16.40 -11.30 14.09
N GLN A 228 16.43 -10.07 14.64
CA GLN A 228 17.66 -9.29 14.80
C GLN A 228 18.66 -9.92 15.79
N LYS A 229 18.17 -10.68 16.77
CA LYS A 229 18.99 -11.34 17.79
C LYS A 229 19.34 -12.79 17.44
N GLY A 230 18.63 -13.35 16.47
CA GLY A 230 18.80 -14.73 16.06
C GLY A 230 20.10 -14.95 15.31
N ASP A 231 20.63 -16.16 15.42
CA ASP A 231 21.70 -16.68 14.59
C ASP A 231 21.16 -17.87 13.80
N ASN A 232 21.04 -17.72 12.48
CA ASN A 232 20.47 -18.77 11.65
C ASN A 232 21.45 -19.94 11.44
N SER A 233 22.75 -19.74 11.66
CA SER A 233 23.77 -20.78 11.44
C SER A 233 23.66 -21.97 12.37
N VAL A 234 22.90 -21.85 13.47
CA VAL A 234 22.64 -22.94 14.41
C VAL A 234 21.55 -23.90 13.94
N LEU A 235 20.79 -23.52 12.90
CA LEU A 235 19.67 -24.30 12.34
C LEU A 235 19.82 -24.58 10.85
N ASP A 236 20.22 -23.57 10.08
CA ASP A 236 20.31 -23.67 8.63
C ASP A 236 21.55 -24.48 8.23
N LEU A 237 21.32 -25.54 7.44
CA LEU A 237 22.40 -26.23 6.74
C LEU A 237 22.78 -25.44 5.50
N VAL A 238 24.01 -24.92 5.48
CA VAL A 238 24.55 -24.19 4.32
C VAL A 238 25.44 -25.10 3.47
N VAL A 239 25.75 -24.67 2.23
CA VAL A 239 26.51 -25.48 1.26
C VAL A 239 27.84 -26.00 1.84
N LYS A 240 28.53 -25.19 2.65
CA LYS A 240 29.77 -25.60 3.32
C LYS A 240 29.59 -26.78 4.29
N ASP A 241 28.40 -26.96 4.88
CA ASP A 241 28.12 -28.04 5.83
C ASP A 241 27.90 -29.38 5.11
N ILE A 242 27.48 -29.32 3.84
CA ILE A 242 27.24 -30.49 2.99
C ILE A 242 28.50 -30.88 2.20
N CYS A 243 29.16 -29.89 1.60
CA CYS A 243 30.24 -30.10 0.63
C CYS A 243 31.65 -29.85 1.20
N GLY A 244 31.77 -29.38 2.45
CA GLY A 244 33.03 -28.90 3.02
C GLY A 244 33.55 -27.62 2.34
N GLU A 245 34.80 -27.25 2.63
CA GLU A 245 35.43 -26.02 2.09
C GLU A 245 35.65 -26.02 0.56
N LEU A 246 35.47 -27.17 -0.10
CA LEU A 246 35.71 -27.38 -1.53
C LEU A 246 34.75 -26.62 -2.46
N ALA A 247 33.66 -26.05 -1.94
CA ALA A 247 32.72 -25.23 -2.70
C ALA A 247 33.01 -23.71 -2.64
N SER A 248 34.05 -23.27 -1.94
CA SER A 248 34.41 -21.84 -1.78
C SER A 248 35.12 -21.23 -2.99
N LEU A 249 35.20 -21.95 -4.11
CA LEU A 249 35.82 -21.50 -5.36
C LEU A 249 34.74 -21.28 -6.42
N LYS A 250 34.15 -20.09 -6.42
CA LYS A 250 33.77 -19.33 -7.62
C LYS A 250 33.41 -17.90 -7.27
#